data_AF-A0A932ZZ97-F1
#
_entry.id   AF-A0A932ZZ97-F1
#
_cell.length_a   1.000
_cell.length_b   1.000
_cell.length_c   1.000
_cell.angle_alpha   90.00
_cell.angle_beta   90.00
_cell.angle_gamma   90.00
#
_symmetry.space_group_name_H-M   'P 1'
#
loop_
_entity.id
_entity.type
_entity.pdbx_description
1 polymer ?
#
loop_
_entity_poly.entity_id
_entity_poly.type
_entity_poly.pdbx_seq_one_letter_code
_entity_poly.pdbx_strand_id
1 'polypeptide(L)'
;MQDVRNERTLVFIKPDGVQRGLVGEIIGRFERAGLKIVGVKMLQPSRELLDRHYPSAEDFLRTIGGKTTEAFQTYGVDVKGMMGTDDPREIGRQVRAWLIDYVSSAPVVAFVLEGAHAVSVVRKLVGATLPVFANPGTIRGDLAVDAPTVANLAKRPVRNLIHASGTVDEASFEIGLWFRPEELVTYRRADESAMFGE
;
A
#
# COMPACT_ATOMS: atom_id res chain seq x y z
N MET A 1 -13.49 23.65 0.14
CA MET A 1 -12.27 23.17 -0.55
C MET A 1 -11.61 22.19 0.40
N GLN A 2 -11.30 20.97 -0.05
CA GLN A 2 -10.55 20.00 0.76
C GLN A 2 -9.23 20.68 1.18
N ASP A 3 -8.78 20.50 2.43
CA ASP A 3 -7.50 21.07 2.87
C ASP A 3 -6.36 20.33 2.16
N VAL A 4 -6.05 20.79 0.96
CA VAL A 4 -5.03 20.20 0.10
C VAL A 4 -3.62 20.41 0.64
N ARG A 5 -3.45 21.33 1.61
CA ARG A 5 -2.15 21.65 2.20
C ARG A 5 -1.79 20.68 3.32
N ASN A 6 -2.77 20.26 4.10
CA ASN A 6 -2.63 19.32 5.21
C ASN A 6 -3.33 17.99 4.92
N GLU A 7 -3.33 17.55 3.67
CA GLU A 7 -3.91 16.26 3.28
C GLU A 7 -3.15 15.12 3.98
N ARG A 8 -3.88 14.12 4.49
CA ARG A 8 -3.31 12.95 5.17
C ARG A 8 -3.54 11.67 4.38
N THR A 9 -2.58 10.75 4.42
CA THR A 9 -2.69 9.42 3.80
C THR A 9 -2.11 8.33 4.69
N LEU A 10 -2.74 7.15 4.68
CA LEU A 10 -2.20 5.97 5.34
C LEU A 10 -1.18 5.29 4.42
N VAL A 11 -0.07 4.91 5.02
CA VAL A 11 0.92 4.02 4.42
C VAL A 11 1.26 2.93 5.43
N PHE A 12 1.52 1.70 4.97
CA PHE A 12 2.21 0.74 5.81
C PHE A 12 3.20 -0.11 5.02
N ILE A 13 4.35 -0.36 5.65
CA ILE A 13 5.38 -1.26 5.16
C ILE A 13 4.95 -2.67 5.54
N LYS A 14 4.80 -3.50 4.50
CA LYS A 14 4.37 -4.89 4.59
C LYS A 14 5.47 -5.77 5.19
N PRO A 15 5.15 -7.03 5.57
CA PRO A 15 6.11 -7.93 6.21
C PRO A 15 7.44 -8.10 5.46
N ASP A 16 7.42 -8.16 4.12
CA ASP A 16 8.63 -8.23 3.31
C ASP A 16 9.55 -7.02 3.48
N GLY A 17 8.99 -5.81 3.52
CA GLY A 17 9.75 -4.58 3.75
C GLY A 17 10.33 -4.50 5.15
N VAL A 18 9.57 -4.91 6.16
CA VAL A 18 10.02 -4.94 7.56
C VAL A 18 11.13 -5.96 7.76
N GLN A 19 10.93 -7.21 7.32
CA GLN A 19 11.90 -8.30 7.48
C GLN A 19 13.21 -8.06 6.72
N ARG A 20 13.17 -7.27 5.65
CA ARG A 20 14.36 -6.85 4.88
C ARG A 20 15.07 -5.63 5.48
N GLY A 21 14.59 -5.06 6.58
CA GLY A 21 15.20 -3.88 7.21
C GLY A 21 15.01 -2.58 6.40
N LEU A 22 13.97 -2.48 5.58
CA LEU A 22 13.74 -1.35 4.67
C LEU A 22 12.96 -0.18 5.31
N VAL A 23 12.65 -0.26 6.61
CA VAL A 23 11.82 0.74 7.30
C VAL A 23 12.44 2.14 7.21
N GLY A 24 13.72 2.28 7.56
CA GLY A 24 14.41 3.57 7.52
C GLY A 24 14.57 4.11 6.10
N GLU A 25 14.90 3.25 5.13
CA GLU A 25 15.04 3.66 3.72
C GLU A 25 13.71 4.19 3.18
N ILE A 26 12.60 3.49 3.42
CA ILE A 26 11.27 3.90 2.95
C ILE A 26 10.82 5.20 3.62
N ILE A 27 10.95 5.31 4.94
CA ILE A 27 10.60 6.53 5.68
C ILE A 27 11.40 7.73 5.15
N GLY A 28 12.71 7.55 4.95
CA GLY A 28 13.58 8.59 4.43
C GLY A 28 13.19 9.07 3.03
N ARG A 29 12.50 8.28 2.21
CA ARG A 29 11.96 8.73 0.91
C ARG A 29 10.86 9.78 1.09
N PHE A 30 9.98 9.59 2.07
CA PHE A 30 8.88 10.52 2.33
C PHE A 30 9.35 11.78 3.04
N GLU A 31 10.23 11.65 4.05
CA GLU A 31 10.75 12.79 4.79
C GLU A 31 11.56 13.74 3.88
N ARG A 32 12.41 13.19 2.99
CA ARG A 32 13.16 13.95 1.98
C ARG A 32 12.27 14.65 0.96
N ALA A 33 11.08 14.12 0.70
CA ALA A 33 10.10 14.75 -0.17
C ALA A 33 9.30 15.87 0.51
N GLY A 34 9.57 16.15 1.79
CA GLY A 34 8.88 17.19 2.56
C GLY A 34 7.58 16.74 3.23
N LEU A 35 7.22 15.45 3.14
CA LEU A 35 6.06 14.92 3.86
C LEU A 35 6.37 14.77 5.35
N LYS A 36 5.35 14.95 6.19
CA LYS A 36 5.45 14.91 7.65
C LYS A 36 4.82 13.64 8.20
N ILE A 37 5.48 12.96 9.14
CA ILE A 37 4.90 11.79 9.82
C ILE A 37 4.10 12.29 11.02
N VAL A 38 2.77 12.15 10.96
CA VAL A 38 1.87 12.59 12.05
C VAL A 38 1.36 11.43 12.90
N GLY A 39 1.75 10.20 12.60
CA GLY A 39 1.50 9.02 13.42
C GLY A 39 2.32 7.85 12.90
N VAL A 40 2.84 7.00 13.80
CA VAL A 40 3.64 5.83 13.44
C VAL A 40 3.51 4.75 14.50
N LYS A 41 3.36 3.49 14.08
CA LYS A 41 3.43 2.34 14.96
C LYS A 41 3.83 1.06 14.24
N MET A 42 4.51 0.18 14.97
CA MET A 42 4.76 -1.19 14.55
C MET A 42 3.78 -2.11 15.26
N LEU A 43 3.15 -3.02 14.53
CA LEU A 43 2.17 -3.96 15.07
C LEU A 43 2.11 -5.25 14.26
N GLN A 44 1.67 -6.32 14.92
CA GLN A 44 1.15 -7.50 14.24
C GLN A 44 -0.34 -7.26 13.94
N PRO A 45 -0.75 -7.07 12.68
CA PRO A 45 -2.14 -6.76 12.37
C PRO A 45 -3.02 -8.00 12.59
N SER A 46 -4.16 -7.82 13.28
CA SER A 46 -5.12 -8.90 13.47
C SER A 46 -5.88 -9.20 12.17
N ARG A 47 -6.44 -10.41 12.05
CA ARG A 47 -7.26 -10.75 10.87
C ARG A 47 -8.47 -9.84 10.76
N GLU A 48 -9.09 -9.46 11.87
CA GLU A 48 -10.26 -8.57 11.91
C GLU A 48 -9.93 -7.17 11.38
N LEU A 49 -8.75 -6.64 11.72
CA LEU A 49 -8.26 -5.36 11.16
C LEU A 49 -8.09 -5.47 9.64
N LEU A 50 -7.46 -6.55 9.17
CA LEU A 50 -7.21 -6.76 7.74
C LEU A 50 -8.49 -7.07 6.96
N ASP A 51 -9.48 -7.72 7.57
CA ASP A 51 -10.78 -7.98 6.97
C ASP A 51 -11.55 -6.68 6.68
N ARG A 52 -11.42 -5.69 7.59
CA ARG A 52 -11.98 -4.35 7.39
C ARG A 52 -11.16 -3.51 6.40
N HIS A 53 -9.85 -3.69 6.35
CA HIS A 53 -8.97 -2.96 5.44
C HIS A 53 -9.09 -3.46 3.99
N TYR A 54 -9.19 -4.79 3.79
CA TYR A 54 -9.45 -5.42 2.50
C TYR A 54 -10.90 -5.89 2.47
N PRO A 55 -11.89 -5.07 2.07
CA PRO A 55 -13.30 -5.42 2.20
C PRO A 55 -13.67 -6.60 1.29
N SER A 56 -14.66 -7.39 1.70
CA SER A 56 -15.24 -8.46 0.87
C SER A 56 -16.35 -7.94 -0.07
N ALA A 57 -16.46 -6.63 -0.24
CA ALA A 57 -17.45 -6.00 -1.11
C ALA A 57 -17.22 -6.42 -2.56
N GLU A 58 -18.32 -6.60 -3.30
CA GLU A 58 -18.27 -7.19 -4.64
C GLU A 58 -17.39 -6.40 -5.61
N ASP A 59 -17.52 -5.07 -5.61
CA ASP A 59 -16.73 -4.18 -6.47
C ASP A 59 -15.23 -4.27 -6.18
N PHE A 60 -14.87 -4.41 -4.91
CA PHE A 60 -13.48 -4.61 -4.51
C PHE A 60 -12.95 -5.94 -5.04
N LEU A 61 -13.68 -7.04 -4.81
CA LEU A 61 -13.30 -8.38 -5.27
C LEU A 61 -13.15 -8.43 -6.79
N ARG A 62 -14.11 -7.88 -7.53
CA ARG A 62 -14.03 -7.77 -9.00
C ARG A 62 -12.81 -6.97 -9.44
N THR A 63 -12.48 -5.89 -8.75
CA THR A 63 -11.34 -5.03 -9.08
C THR A 63 -10.01 -5.76 -8.91
N ILE A 64 -9.78 -6.41 -7.76
CA ILE A 64 -8.51 -7.12 -7.51
C ILE A 64 -8.41 -8.40 -8.36
N GLY A 65 -9.52 -9.08 -8.62
CA GLY A 65 -9.57 -10.21 -9.53
C GLY A 65 -9.30 -9.81 -10.98
N GLY A 66 -9.93 -8.74 -11.46
CA GLY A 66 -9.73 -8.21 -12.82
C GLY A 66 -8.28 -7.82 -13.09
N LYS A 67 -7.62 -7.14 -12.15
CA LYS A 67 -6.17 -6.82 -12.25
C LYS A 67 -5.29 -8.08 -12.34
N THR A 68 -5.69 -9.13 -11.64
CA THR A 68 -4.99 -10.42 -11.66
C THR A 68 -5.14 -11.06 -13.03
N THR A 69 -6.37 -11.11 -13.57
CA THR A 69 -6.67 -11.60 -14.92
C THR A 69 -5.88 -10.85 -15.99
N GLU A 70 -5.90 -9.51 -15.97
CA GLU A 70 -5.17 -8.66 -16.92
C GLU A 70 -3.66 -8.91 -16.86
N ALA A 71 -3.11 -9.04 -15.64
CA ALA A 71 -1.70 -9.36 -15.46
C ALA A 71 -1.36 -10.73 -16.08
N PHE A 72 -2.16 -11.77 -15.84
CA PHE A 72 -1.87 -13.12 -16.36
C PHE A 72 -1.93 -13.13 -17.88
N GLN A 73 -2.93 -12.48 -18.46
CA GLN A 73 -3.08 -12.35 -19.91
C GLN A 73 -1.89 -11.62 -20.55
N THR A 74 -1.40 -10.55 -19.90
CA THR A 74 -0.21 -9.81 -20.36
C THR A 74 1.04 -10.69 -20.45
N TYR A 75 1.15 -11.70 -19.58
CA TYR A 75 2.27 -12.64 -19.55
C TYR A 75 1.97 -13.99 -20.23
N GLY A 76 0.86 -14.12 -20.96
CA GLY A 76 0.48 -15.34 -21.66
C GLY A 76 0.18 -16.54 -20.75
N VAL A 77 -0.21 -16.29 -19.50
CA VAL A 77 -0.52 -17.31 -18.50
C VAL A 77 -2.01 -17.70 -18.58
N ASP A 78 -2.30 -19.00 -18.62
CA ASP A 78 -3.68 -19.51 -18.55
C ASP A 78 -4.29 -19.22 -17.17
N VAL A 79 -5.22 -18.27 -17.12
CA VAL A 79 -5.93 -17.85 -15.90
C VAL A 79 -6.71 -19.01 -15.30
N LYS A 80 -7.45 -19.76 -16.11
CA LYS A 80 -8.34 -20.82 -15.61
C LYS A 80 -7.53 -22.00 -15.10
N GLY A 81 -6.47 -22.39 -15.80
CA GLY A 81 -5.54 -23.42 -15.35
C GLY A 81 -4.83 -23.06 -14.05
N MET A 82 -4.45 -21.79 -13.87
CA MET A 82 -3.72 -21.33 -12.68
C MET A 82 -4.61 -21.04 -11.46
N MET A 83 -5.75 -20.40 -11.68
CA MET A 83 -6.67 -19.95 -10.62
C MET A 83 -7.81 -20.94 -10.35
N GLY A 84 -7.97 -21.95 -11.20
CA GLY A 84 -9.11 -22.89 -11.17
C GLY A 84 -10.43 -22.30 -11.66
N THR A 85 -10.45 -20.99 -11.97
CA THR A 85 -11.62 -20.21 -12.36
C THR A 85 -11.20 -19.02 -13.20
N ASP A 86 -12.08 -18.53 -14.06
CA ASP A 86 -11.94 -17.30 -14.83
C ASP A 86 -12.89 -16.19 -14.32
N ASP A 87 -13.71 -16.45 -13.29
CA ASP A 87 -14.57 -15.45 -12.66
C ASP A 87 -13.73 -14.46 -11.84
N PRO A 88 -13.69 -13.16 -12.21
CA PRO A 88 -12.97 -12.14 -11.45
C PRO A 88 -13.40 -12.06 -9.98
N ARG A 89 -14.65 -12.39 -9.63
CA ARG A 89 -15.09 -12.38 -8.22
C ARG A 89 -14.41 -13.47 -7.42
N GLU A 90 -14.38 -14.69 -7.93
CA GLU A 90 -13.74 -15.83 -7.26
C GLU A 90 -12.23 -15.66 -7.16
N ILE A 91 -11.59 -15.20 -8.25
CA ILE A 91 -10.17 -14.81 -8.25
C ILE A 91 -9.94 -13.76 -7.17
N GLY A 92 -10.80 -12.75 -7.09
CA GLY A 92 -10.71 -11.71 -6.07
C GLY A 92 -10.79 -12.23 -4.65
N ARG A 93 -11.67 -13.21 -4.38
CA ARG A 93 -11.74 -13.85 -3.04
C ARG A 93 -10.44 -14.57 -2.69
N GLN A 94 -9.86 -15.30 -3.64
CA GLN A 94 -8.58 -15.98 -3.44
C GLN A 94 -7.45 -14.98 -3.16
N VAL A 95 -7.33 -13.94 -4.00
CA VAL A 95 -6.31 -12.90 -3.85
C VAL A 95 -6.48 -12.14 -2.53
N ARG A 96 -7.72 -11.86 -2.10
CA ARG A 96 -7.99 -11.25 -0.80
C ARG A 96 -7.50 -12.13 0.35
N ALA A 97 -7.78 -13.43 0.33
CA ALA A 97 -7.31 -14.36 1.35
C ALA A 97 -5.78 -14.36 1.41
N TRP A 98 -5.11 -14.43 0.25
CA TRP A 98 -3.66 -14.36 0.15
C TRP A 98 -3.08 -13.05 0.68
N LEU A 99 -3.75 -11.91 0.46
CA LEU A 99 -3.34 -10.61 1.02
C LEU A 99 -3.44 -10.59 2.54
N ILE A 100 -4.51 -11.12 3.11
CA ILE A 100 -4.71 -11.18 4.57
C ILE A 100 -3.66 -12.09 5.20
N ASP A 101 -3.47 -13.31 4.67
CA ASP A 101 -2.46 -14.25 5.17
C ASP A 101 -1.06 -13.66 5.06
N TYR A 102 -0.77 -12.96 3.96
CA TYR A 102 0.50 -12.31 3.75
C TYR A 102 0.74 -11.17 4.76
N VAL A 103 -0.17 -10.21 4.87
CA VAL A 103 0.03 -9.03 5.74
C VAL A 103 0.00 -9.42 7.22
N SER A 104 -0.72 -10.48 7.59
CA SER A 104 -0.73 -11.03 8.96
C SER A 104 0.42 -11.99 9.27
N SER A 105 1.33 -12.26 8.33
CA SER A 105 2.43 -13.23 8.53
C SER A 105 3.58 -12.73 9.42
N ALA A 106 3.76 -11.41 9.52
CA ALA A 106 4.77 -10.78 10.37
C ALA A 106 4.37 -9.33 10.68
N PRO A 107 5.15 -8.61 11.52
CA PRO A 107 4.84 -7.22 11.84
C PRO A 107 4.86 -6.31 10.61
N VAL A 108 4.02 -5.28 10.66
CA VAL A 108 4.01 -4.15 9.73
C VAL A 108 4.39 -2.88 10.46
N VAL A 109 4.85 -1.88 9.71
CA VAL A 109 5.04 -0.51 10.23
C VAL A 109 4.05 0.39 9.51
N ALA A 110 3.02 0.83 10.22
CA ALA A 110 2.01 1.74 9.71
C ALA A 110 2.36 3.18 10.11
N PHE A 111 2.12 4.13 9.21
CA PHE A 111 2.27 5.56 9.48
C PHE A 111 1.29 6.39 8.69
N VAL A 112 0.98 7.56 9.24
CA VAL A 112 0.15 8.59 8.60
C VAL A 112 1.07 9.71 8.15
N LEU A 113 1.06 9.99 6.85
CA LEU A 113 1.79 11.10 6.24
C LEU A 113 0.86 12.29 6.02
N GLU A 114 1.32 13.48 6.33
CA GLU A 114 0.64 14.76 6.10
C GLU A 114 1.46 15.63 5.15
N GLY A 115 0.79 16.33 4.24
CA GLY A 115 1.39 17.35 3.39
C GLY A 115 0.55 17.73 2.17
N ALA A 116 1.11 18.56 1.30
CA ALA A 116 0.42 19.04 0.12
C ALA A 116 0.11 17.89 -0.85
N HIS A 117 -1.19 17.63 -1.10
CA HIS A 117 -1.66 16.51 -1.95
C HIS A 117 -1.04 15.15 -1.58
N ALA A 118 -0.90 14.87 -0.29
CA ALA A 118 -0.17 13.73 0.26
C ALA A 118 -0.50 12.38 -0.42
N VAL A 119 -1.77 12.06 -0.67
CA VAL A 119 -2.20 10.81 -1.32
C VAL A 119 -1.53 10.68 -2.69
N SER A 120 -1.62 11.73 -3.51
CA SER A 120 -1.04 11.70 -4.87
C SER A 120 0.49 11.67 -4.86
N VAL A 121 1.12 12.44 -3.97
CA VAL A 121 2.58 12.51 -3.84
C VAL A 121 3.14 11.17 -3.35
N VAL A 122 2.51 10.57 -2.34
CA VAL A 122 2.91 9.25 -1.81
C VAL A 122 2.78 8.19 -2.88
N ARG A 123 1.66 8.12 -3.62
CA ARG A 123 1.48 7.14 -4.70
C ARG A 123 2.53 7.29 -5.80
N LYS A 124 2.89 8.53 -6.14
CA LYS A 124 3.98 8.82 -7.09
C LYS A 124 5.32 8.29 -6.59
N LEU A 125 5.67 8.53 -5.32
CA LEU A 125 6.93 8.05 -4.72
C LEU A 125 6.97 6.53 -4.56
N VAL A 126 5.83 5.91 -4.26
CA VAL A 126 5.70 4.46 -4.11
C VAL A 126 5.89 3.74 -5.44
N GLY A 127 5.34 4.27 -6.53
CA GLY A 127 5.43 3.67 -7.86
C GLY A 127 4.34 2.61 -8.15
N ALA A 128 4.36 2.08 -9.37
CA ALA A 128 3.37 1.14 -9.88
C ALA A 128 3.20 -0.08 -8.96
N THR A 129 1.99 -0.65 -8.89
CA THR A 129 1.67 -1.80 -8.01
C THR A 129 2.60 -2.99 -8.22
N LEU A 130 3.02 -3.22 -9.47
CA LEU A 130 3.88 -4.30 -9.88
C LEU A 130 5.33 -3.80 -9.95
N PRO A 131 6.25 -4.30 -9.10
CA PRO A 131 7.65 -3.86 -9.10
C PRO A 131 8.34 -3.98 -10.46
N VAL A 132 8.07 -5.05 -11.21
CA VAL A 132 8.58 -5.25 -12.58
C VAL A 132 8.22 -4.12 -13.56
N PHE A 133 7.18 -3.32 -13.28
CA PHE A 133 6.76 -2.16 -14.08
C PHE A 133 6.94 -0.84 -13.33
N ALA A 134 7.52 -0.85 -12.14
CA ALA A 134 7.76 0.36 -11.37
C ALA A 134 9.03 1.05 -11.89
N ASN A 135 8.93 2.35 -12.18
CA ASN A 135 10.06 3.11 -12.70
C ASN A 135 11.20 3.20 -11.66
N PRO A 136 12.47 3.23 -12.10
CA PRO A 136 13.60 3.57 -11.25
C PRO A 136 13.38 4.90 -10.52
N GLY A 137 13.84 4.99 -9.27
CA GLY A 137 13.63 6.11 -8.35
C GLY A 137 12.37 6.00 -7.48
N THR A 138 11.45 5.09 -7.82
CA THR A 138 10.29 4.79 -6.95
C THR A 138 10.66 3.74 -5.90
N ILE A 139 9.94 3.71 -4.78
CA ILE A 139 10.17 2.72 -3.72
C ILE A 139 10.08 1.29 -4.27
N ARG A 140 9.06 1.00 -5.08
CA ARG A 140 8.89 -0.34 -5.66
C ARG A 140 9.90 -0.64 -6.75
N GLY A 141 10.28 0.34 -7.57
CA GLY A 141 11.26 0.14 -8.65
C GLY A 141 12.68 -0.05 -8.14
N ASP A 142 13.04 0.60 -7.04
CA ASP A 142 14.40 0.51 -6.48
C ASP A 142 14.57 -0.69 -5.55
N LEU A 143 13.50 -1.10 -4.84
CA LEU A 143 13.62 -2.00 -3.70
C LEU A 143 12.92 -3.36 -3.91
N ALA A 144 12.21 -3.57 -5.02
CA ALA A 144 11.54 -4.84 -5.31
C ALA A 144 11.67 -5.23 -6.78
N VAL A 145 11.66 -6.54 -7.04
CA VAL A 145 11.78 -7.13 -8.38
C VAL A 145 10.71 -8.17 -8.66
N ASP A 146 9.72 -8.30 -7.76
CA ASP A 146 8.69 -9.32 -7.87
C ASP A 146 7.73 -9.04 -9.04
N ALA A 147 7.16 -10.10 -9.59
CA ALA A 147 6.29 -10.04 -10.76
C ALA A 147 5.07 -10.94 -10.54
N PRO A 148 3.93 -10.65 -11.21
CA PRO A 148 2.75 -11.50 -11.16
C PRO A 148 3.09 -12.96 -11.44
N THR A 149 3.79 -13.25 -12.54
CA THR A 149 4.14 -14.61 -12.97
C THR A 149 4.72 -15.47 -11.85
N VAL A 150 5.72 -14.95 -11.12
CA VAL A 150 6.36 -15.64 -10.00
C VAL A 150 5.44 -15.74 -8.78
N ALA A 151 4.71 -14.66 -8.47
CA ALA A 151 3.79 -14.64 -7.34
C ALA A 151 2.64 -15.65 -7.51
N ASN A 152 2.10 -15.77 -8.72
CA ASN A 152 0.98 -16.64 -9.06
C ASN A 152 1.38 -18.12 -9.05
N LEU A 153 2.55 -18.46 -9.62
CA LEU A 153 3.12 -19.81 -9.53
C LEU A 153 3.29 -20.25 -8.07
N ALA A 154 3.67 -19.30 -7.21
CA ALA A 154 3.81 -19.52 -5.77
C ALA A 154 2.51 -19.31 -4.96
N LYS A 155 1.35 -19.09 -5.63
CA LYS A 155 0.03 -18.88 -5.01
C LYS A 155 0.05 -17.87 -3.85
N ARG A 156 0.71 -16.73 -4.08
CA ARG A 156 0.89 -15.65 -3.11
C ARG A 156 0.64 -14.29 -3.78
N PRO A 157 0.39 -13.21 -3.03
CA PRO A 157 0.31 -11.90 -3.63
C PRO A 157 1.72 -11.42 -4.05
N VAL A 158 1.77 -10.40 -4.90
CA VAL A 158 3.02 -9.74 -5.26
C VAL A 158 3.60 -9.05 -4.02
N ARG A 159 4.87 -9.33 -3.76
CA ARG A 159 5.68 -8.72 -2.70
C ARG A 159 6.20 -7.37 -3.20
N ASN A 160 5.39 -6.35 -2.96
CA ASN A 160 5.62 -4.98 -3.40
C ASN A 160 5.87 -4.00 -2.25
N LEU A 161 6.34 -4.51 -1.10
CA LEU A 161 6.86 -3.78 0.06
C LEU A 161 5.88 -2.94 0.87
N ILE A 162 4.93 -2.27 0.22
CA ILE A 162 4.23 -1.13 0.82
C ILE A 162 2.80 -1.01 0.30
N HIS A 163 1.90 -0.64 1.20
CA HIS A 163 0.55 -0.16 0.90
C HIS A 163 0.52 1.37 0.99
N ALA A 164 -0.28 2.00 0.14
CA ALA A 164 -0.60 3.42 0.23
C ALA A 164 -2.04 3.63 -0.24
N SER A 165 -2.81 4.48 0.47
CA SER A 165 -4.20 4.77 0.12
C SER A 165 -4.33 5.26 -1.33
N GLY A 166 -5.39 4.85 -2.03
CA GLY A 166 -5.62 5.16 -3.44
C GLY A 166 -6.28 6.52 -3.67
N THR A 167 -7.18 6.93 -2.78
CA THR A 167 -7.94 8.20 -2.84
C THR A 167 -7.97 8.90 -1.48
N VAL A 168 -8.43 10.15 -1.43
CA VAL A 168 -8.56 10.91 -0.17
C VAL A 168 -9.65 10.32 0.74
N ASP A 169 -10.73 9.79 0.17
CA ASP A 169 -11.80 9.13 0.93
C ASP A 169 -11.31 7.81 1.52
N GLU A 170 -10.58 7.01 0.73
CA GLU A 170 -9.95 5.77 1.19
C GLU A 170 -8.93 6.07 2.28
N ALA A 171 -8.10 7.09 2.12
CA ALA A 171 -7.15 7.54 3.13
C ALA A 171 -7.84 7.90 4.45
N SER A 172 -8.95 8.65 4.39
CA SER A 172 -9.70 9.06 5.59
C SER A 172 -10.28 7.85 6.33
N PHE A 173 -10.87 6.90 5.59
CA PHE A 173 -11.37 5.64 6.15
C PHE A 173 -10.24 4.79 6.76
N GLU A 174 -9.15 4.63 6.03
CA GLU A 174 -8.00 3.83 6.44
C GLU A 174 -7.31 4.41 7.68
N ILE A 175 -7.12 5.73 7.76
CA ILE A 175 -6.54 6.37 8.95
C ILE A 175 -7.40 6.09 10.17
N GLY A 176 -8.74 6.25 10.08
CA GLY A 176 -9.65 5.96 11.19
C GLY A 176 -9.75 4.48 11.55
N LEU A 177 -9.38 3.59 10.63
CA LEU A 177 -9.30 2.15 10.88
C LEU A 177 -8.01 1.78 11.64
N TRP A 178 -6.88 2.38 11.26
CA TRP A 178 -5.56 2.00 11.77
C TRP A 178 -5.11 2.81 12.97
N PHE A 179 -5.58 4.04 13.15
CA PHE A 179 -5.13 4.96 14.20
C PHE A 179 -6.31 5.54 14.97
N ARG A 180 -6.20 5.58 16.30
CA ARG A 180 -7.05 6.41 17.15
C ARG A 180 -6.62 7.87 17.05
N PRO A 181 -7.53 8.84 17.29
CA PRO A 181 -7.20 10.26 17.25
C PRO A 181 -6.01 10.64 18.14
N GLU A 182 -5.86 10.00 19.30
CA GLU A 182 -4.78 10.29 20.26
C GLU A 182 -3.41 9.75 19.81
N GLU A 183 -3.38 8.86 18.82
CA GLU A 183 -2.14 8.37 18.19
C GLU A 183 -1.63 9.33 17.11
N LEU A 184 -2.38 10.39 16.79
CA LEU A 184 -2.03 11.38 15.79
C LEU A 184 -1.59 12.69 16.45
N VAL A 185 -0.49 13.25 15.95
CA VAL A 185 0.12 14.48 16.49
C VAL A 185 0.08 15.62 15.49
N THR A 186 0.05 16.84 16.01
CA THR A 186 0.18 18.07 15.24
C THR A 186 1.46 18.77 15.65
N TYR A 187 2.31 19.08 14.68
CA TYR A 187 3.56 19.82 14.88
C TYR A 187 3.99 20.50 13.58
N ARG A 188 4.96 21.42 13.69
CA ARG A 188 5.58 22.12 12.56
C ARG A 188 6.99 21.56 12.34
N ARG A 189 7.32 21.12 11.13
CA ARG A 189 8.72 20.80 10.79
C ARG A 189 9.54 22.09 10.60
N ALA A 190 10.82 22.02 10.93
CA ALA A 190 11.74 23.16 10.85
C ALA A 190 11.91 23.72 9.42
N ASP A 191 11.68 22.91 8.39
CA ASP A 191 11.85 23.27 6.99
C ASP A 191 10.54 23.68 6.30
N GLU A 192 9.39 23.69 6.99
CA GLU A 192 8.11 24.14 6.41
C GLU A 192 8.18 25.60 5.94
N SER A 193 8.89 26.47 6.67
CA SER A 193 9.12 27.86 6.25
C SER A 193 9.91 27.96 4.95
N ALA A 194 10.93 27.12 4.78
CA ALA A 194 11.74 27.07 3.57
C ALA A 194 10.99 26.48 2.37
N MET A 195 10.14 25.47 2.61
CA MET A 195 9.37 24.81 1.55
C MET A 195 8.15 25.63 1.08
N PHE A 196 7.49 26.35 2.00
CA PHE A 196 6.19 26.95 1.74
C PHE A 196 6.09 28.46 2.02
N GLY A 197 7.15 29.09 2.54
CA GLY A 197 7.20 30.54 2.75
C GLY A 197 6.38 31.07 3.94
N GLU A 198 6.15 30.24 4.95
CA GLU A 198 5.46 30.61 6.20
C GLU A 198 6.37 31.11 7.33
#